data_AF-A0A1P8NLX0-F1
#
_entry.id   AF-A0A1P8NLX0-F1
#
_cell.length_a   1.000
_cell.length_b   1.000
_cell.length_c   1.000
_cell.angle_alpha   90.00
_cell.angle_beta   90.00
_cell.angle_gamma   90.00
#
_symmetry.space_group_name_H-M   'P 1'
#
loop_
_entity.id
_entity.type
_entity.pdbx_description
1 polymer ?
#
loop_
_entity_poly.entity_id
_entity_poly.type
_entity_poly.pdbx_seq_one_letter_code
_entity_poly.pdbx_strand_id
1 'polypeptide(L)'
;MSVVFFIVFLLSFCGLLGTLGIYISKKSRLVMSKKTSFECGFDQMSIPRISFSLHFYHFGLLFLIFDVELLLLTPFILGLIYFQGLGSSAEILVWVIFFLILILGLVHEYREGTLEWKT
;
A
#
# COMPACT_ATOMS: atom_id res chain seq x y z
N MET A 1 -9.16 -24.72 8.51
CA MET A 1 -8.21 -25.36 9.44
C MET A 1 -6.79 -25.37 8.89
N SER A 2 -6.55 -25.87 7.66
CA SER A 2 -5.23 -25.83 7.00
C SER A 2 -4.60 -24.42 6.90
N VAL A 3 -5.38 -23.41 6.50
CA VAL A 3 -4.89 -22.03 6.38
C VAL A 3 -4.44 -21.45 7.73
N VAL A 4 -5.18 -21.73 8.80
CA VAL A 4 -4.84 -21.27 10.15
C VAL A 4 -3.53 -21.90 10.61
N PHE A 5 -3.33 -23.19 10.38
CA PHE A 5 -2.06 -23.86 10.68
C PHE A 5 -0.89 -23.26 9.90
N PHE A 6 -1.10 -22.92 8.62
CA PHE A 6 -0.06 -22.29 7.80
C PHE A 6 0.35 -20.90 8.32
N ILE A 7 -0.62 -20.07 8.72
CA ILE A 7 -0.34 -18.74 9.29
C ILE A 7 0.42 -18.86 10.61
N VAL A 8 0.00 -19.78 11.49
CA VAL A 8 0.67 -20.03 12.78
C VAL A 8 2.11 -20.51 12.56
N PHE A 9 2.33 -21.38 11.58
CA PHE A 9 3.67 -21.84 11.20
C PHE A 9 4.56 -20.68 10.75
N LEU A 10 4.07 -19.79 9.86
CA LEU A 10 4.84 -18.64 9.38
C LEU A 10 5.21 -17.68 10.51
N LEU A 11 4.27 -17.37 11.41
CA LEU A 11 4.52 -16.50 12.56
C LEU A 11 5.57 -17.11 13.51
N SER A 12 5.44 -18.41 13.80
CA SER A 12 6.39 -19.14 14.64
C SER A 12 7.78 -19.16 14.01
N PHE A 13 7.87 -19.38 12.70
CA PHE A 13 9.13 -19.43 11.96
C PHE A 13 9.83 -18.07 11.96
N CYS A 14 9.09 -16.99 11.72
CA CYS A 14 9.62 -15.62 11.79
C CYS A 14 10.15 -15.29 13.20
N GLY A 15 9.39 -15.65 14.25
CA GLY A 15 9.81 -15.47 15.64
C GLY A 15 11.09 -16.24 15.98
N LEU A 16 11.20 -17.49 15.53
CA LEU A 16 12.38 -18.34 15.75
C LEU A 16 13.63 -17.79 15.05
N LEU A 17 13.50 -17.27 13.83
CA LEU A 17 14.61 -16.60 13.14
C LEU A 17 15.03 -15.32 13.87
N GLY A 18 14.07 -14.55 14.40
CA GLY A 18 14.34 -13.35 15.20
C GLY A 18 15.14 -13.65 16.46
N THR A 19 14.76 -14.67 17.23
CA THR A 19 15.47 -15.06 18.47
C THR A 19 16.85 -15.65 18.18
N LEU A 20 16.99 -16.48 17.14
CA LEU A 20 18.29 -16.97 16.68
C LEU A 20 19.21 -15.82 16.26
N GLY A 21 18.69 -14.81 15.55
CA GLY A 21 19.44 -13.62 15.16
C GLY A 21 19.99 -12.85 16.36
N ILE A 22 19.20 -12.73 17.43
CA ILE A 22 19.65 -12.11 18.69
C ILE A 22 20.70 -12.99 19.37
N TYR A 23 20.49 -14.31 19.42
CA TYR A 23 21.39 -15.25 20.10
C TYR A 23 22.76 -15.35 19.42
N ILE A 24 22.81 -15.37 18.08
CA ILE A 24 24.06 -15.40 17.30
C ILE A 24 24.77 -14.04 17.34
N SER A 25 24.03 -12.94 17.57
CA SER A 25 24.59 -11.60 17.56
C SER A 25 25.68 -11.42 18.63
N LYS A 26 26.92 -11.20 18.19
CA LYS A 26 28.07 -10.86 19.05
C LYS A 26 28.01 -9.43 19.62
N LYS A 27 26.84 -8.79 19.66
CA LYS A 27 26.64 -7.42 20.15
C LYS A 27 26.71 -7.38 21.69
N SER A 28 27.85 -7.76 22.27
CA SER A 28 28.03 -7.91 23.73
C SER A 28 28.21 -6.58 24.47
N ARG A 29 28.48 -5.47 23.77
CA ARG A 29 28.62 -4.15 24.38
C ARG A 29 27.58 -3.19 23.82
N LEU A 30 26.60 -2.85 24.66
CA LEU A 30 25.66 -1.76 24.45
C LEU A 30 26.38 -0.41 24.58
N VAL A 31 27.24 -0.08 23.62
CA VAL A 31 27.88 1.23 23.56
C VAL A 31 26.83 2.25 23.12
N MET A 32 26.59 3.29 23.93
CA MET A 32 25.57 4.31 23.68
C MET A 32 25.72 5.00 22.32
N SER A 33 26.94 5.19 21.82
CA SER A 33 27.22 5.76 20.49
C SER A 33 26.77 4.89 19.31
N LYS A 34 26.47 3.60 19.54
CA LYS A 34 25.86 2.71 18.52
C LYS A 34 24.32 2.72 18.56
N LYS A 35 23.73 3.46 19.51
CA LYS A 35 22.27 3.61 19.65
C LYS A 35 21.76 4.93 19.06
N THR A 36 22.66 5.85 18.72
CA THR A 36 22.32 7.11 18.06
C THR A 36 22.19 6.90 16.56
N SER A 37 21.38 7.73 15.89
CA SER A 37 21.27 7.72 14.43
C SER A 37 22.61 8.09 13.79
N PHE A 38 22.95 7.39 12.71
CA PHE A 38 24.15 7.67 11.93
C PHE A 38 23.83 8.74 10.88
N GLU A 39 24.26 9.98 11.12
CA GLU A 39 24.32 11.04 10.09
C GLU A 39 25.79 11.43 9.89
N CYS A 40 26.58 10.52 9.32
CA CYS A 40 27.99 10.75 8.99
C CYS A 40 28.90 11.16 10.17
N GLY A 41 28.55 10.74 11.40
CA GLY A 41 29.32 11.03 12.61
C GLY A 41 28.93 12.32 13.33
N PHE A 42 27.88 13.01 12.87
CA PHE A 42 27.28 14.15 13.55
C PHE A 42 26.03 13.74 14.34
N ASP A 43 25.70 14.54 15.35
CA ASP A 43 24.40 14.46 16.01
C ASP A 43 23.29 14.85 15.01
N GLN A 44 22.10 14.26 15.19
CA GLN A 44 20.94 14.45 14.31
C GLN A 44 20.71 15.95 14.02
N MET A 45 20.89 16.37 12.77
CA MET A 45 20.72 17.77 12.38
C MET A 45 19.25 18.18 12.23
N SER A 46 18.36 17.21 12.03
CA SER A 46 16.93 17.46 11.82
C SER A 46 16.06 16.70 12.81
N ILE A 47 14.98 17.35 13.23
CA ILE A 47 13.94 16.70 14.03
C ILE A 47 13.24 15.69 13.11
N PRO A 48 13.01 14.43 13.53
CA PRO A 48 12.41 13.39 12.69
C PRO A 48 10.97 13.70 12.22
N ARG A 49 10.36 14.79 12.71
CA ARG A 49 9.07 15.31 12.27
C ARG A 49 9.25 16.66 11.60
N ILE A 50 9.73 16.64 10.37
CA ILE A 50 9.65 17.78 9.47
C ILE A 50 8.25 17.87 8.87
N SER A 51 7.85 19.08 8.43
CA SER A 51 6.63 19.27 7.66
C SER A 51 6.66 18.38 6.41
N PHE A 52 5.67 17.51 6.28
CA PHE A 52 5.56 16.62 5.14
C PHE A 52 5.15 17.42 3.88
N SER A 53 5.55 16.96 2.69
CA SER A 53 5.13 17.63 1.46
C SER A 53 3.66 17.32 1.16
N LEU A 54 2.86 18.35 0.91
CA LEU A 54 1.44 18.18 0.57
C LEU A 54 1.26 17.24 -0.64
N HIS A 55 2.23 17.18 -1.55
CA HIS A 55 2.19 16.30 -2.73
C HIS A 55 2.06 14.81 -2.36
N PHE A 56 2.82 14.32 -1.37
CA PHE A 56 2.69 12.93 -0.91
C PHE A 56 1.34 12.60 -0.28
N TYR A 57 0.66 13.59 0.31
CA TYR A 57 -0.69 13.40 0.84
C TYR A 57 -1.73 13.24 -0.26
N HIS A 58 -1.66 14.05 -1.32
CA HIS A 58 -2.57 13.92 -2.46
C HIS A 58 -2.42 12.56 -3.14
N PHE A 59 -1.19 12.06 -3.27
CA PHE A 59 -0.94 10.71 -3.79
C PHE A 59 -1.57 9.63 -2.90
N GLY A 60 -1.44 9.74 -1.56
CA GLY A 60 -2.06 8.81 -0.63
C GLY A 60 -3.59 8.81 -0.67
N LEU A 61 -4.19 9.99 -0.82
CA LEU A 61 -5.64 10.14 -0.98
C LEU A 61 -6.12 9.51 -2.30
N LEU A 62 -5.42 9.79 -3.39
CA LEU A 62 -5.70 9.25 -4.71
C LEU A 62 -5.59 7.71 -4.74
N PHE A 63 -4.57 7.15 -4.08
CA PHE A 63 -4.44 5.70 -3.91
C PHE A 63 -5.63 5.10 -3.17
N LEU A 64 -6.09 5.74 -2.08
CA LEU A 64 -7.24 5.27 -1.32
C LEU A 64 -8.53 5.27 -2.14
N ILE A 65 -8.76 6.31 -2.94
CA ILE A 65 -9.93 6.40 -3.82
C ILE A 65 -9.87 5.30 -4.89
N PHE A 66 -8.73 5.11 -5.55
CA PHE A 66 -8.57 4.06 -6.56
C PHE A 66 -8.73 2.64 -5.99
N ASP A 67 -8.34 2.40 -4.75
CA ASP A 67 -8.56 1.11 -4.07
C ASP A 67 -10.06 0.83 -3.86
N VAL A 68 -10.83 1.86 -3.47
CA VAL A 68 -12.30 1.75 -3.36
C VAL A 68 -12.96 1.52 -4.72
N GLU A 69 -12.48 2.20 -5.78
CA GLU A 69 -12.98 1.99 -7.14
C GLU A 69 -12.73 0.57 -7.66
N LEU A 70 -11.56 -0.01 -7.35
CA LEU A 70 -11.25 -1.41 -7.66
C LEU A 70 -12.17 -2.39 -6.91
N LEU A 71 -12.50 -2.10 -5.66
CA LEU A 71 -13.46 -2.89 -4.90
C LEU A 71 -14.85 -2.87 -5.58
N LEU A 72 -15.31 -1.70 -6.04
CA LEU A 72 -16.57 -1.55 -6.78
C LEU A 72 -16.56 -2.28 -8.12
N LEU A 73 -15.39 -2.46 -8.75
CA LEU A 73 -15.22 -3.17 -10.02
C LEU A 73 -15.18 -4.70 -9.84
N THR A 74 -14.84 -5.20 -8.65
CA THR A 74 -14.80 -6.64 -8.33
C THR A 74 -16.08 -7.41 -8.70
N PRO A 75 -17.31 -6.96 -8.35
CA PRO A 75 -18.53 -7.67 -8.74
C PRO A 75 -18.75 -7.76 -10.25
N PHE A 76 -18.27 -6.81 -11.06
CA PHE A 76 -18.29 -6.90 -12.52
C PHE A 76 -17.47 -8.08 -13.03
N ILE A 77 -16.24 -8.22 -12.52
CA ILE A 77 -15.33 -9.31 -12.89
C ILE A 77 -15.92 -10.66 -12.47
N LEU A 78 -16.43 -10.75 -11.23
CA LEU A 78 -17.07 -11.97 -10.73
C LEU A 78 -18.32 -12.33 -11.54
N GLY A 79 -19.11 -11.33 -11.94
CA GLY A 79 -20.23 -11.46 -12.88
C GLY A 79 -19.83 -12.16 -14.18
N LEU A 80 -18.80 -11.64 -14.84
CA LEU A 80 -18.30 -12.19 -16.11
C LEU A 80 -17.77 -13.63 -15.98
N ILE A 81 -17.04 -13.93 -14.91
CA ILE A 81 -16.38 -15.24 -14.74
C ILE A 81 -17.35 -16.32 -14.27
N TYR A 82 -18.21 -16.00 -13.29
CA TYR A 82 -19.03 -17.01 -12.60
C TYR A 82 -20.48 -17.06 -13.09
N PHE A 83 -21.02 -15.98 -13.65
CA PHE A 83 -22.44 -15.88 -14.03
C PHE A 83 -22.66 -15.85 -15.54
N GLN A 84 -21.97 -16.69 -16.33
CA GLN A 84 -22.23 -16.94 -17.77
C GLN A 84 -22.47 -15.69 -18.66
N GLY A 85 -21.98 -14.51 -18.27
CA GLY A 85 -22.11 -13.25 -19.01
C GLY A 85 -22.61 -12.08 -18.15
N LEU A 86 -22.53 -10.88 -18.72
CA LEU A 86 -23.28 -9.73 -18.21
C LEU A 86 -24.75 -9.98 -18.55
N GLY A 87 -25.67 -9.79 -17.61
CA GLY A 87 -27.09 -10.10 -17.77
C GLY A 87 -27.77 -9.20 -18.80
N SER A 88 -28.88 -8.58 -18.41
CA SER A 88 -29.67 -7.75 -19.32
C SER A 88 -28.86 -6.63 -20.00
N SER A 89 -29.30 -6.14 -21.16
CA SER A 89 -28.65 -5.00 -21.85
C SER A 89 -28.53 -3.74 -20.97
N ALA A 90 -29.41 -3.60 -19.97
CA ALA A 90 -29.35 -2.53 -18.98
C ALA A 90 -28.14 -2.65 -18.04
N GLU A 91 -27.77 -3.86 -17.60
CA GLU A 91 -26.61 -4.08 -16.73
C GLU A 91 -25.30 -3.72 -17.44
N ILE A 92 -25.18 -4.09 -18.71
CA ILE A 92 -24.03 -3.73 -19.55
C ILE A 92 -23.90 -2.20 -19.63
N LEU A 93 -25.01 -1.49 -19.83
CA LEU A 93 -25.03 -0.04 -19.91
C LEU A 93 -24.54 0.61 -18.60
N VAL A 94 -24.97 0.11 -17.44
CA VAL A 94 -24.54 0.60 -16.13
C VAL A 94 -23.02 0.46 -15.98
N TRP A 95 -22.46 -0.71 -16.33
CA TRP A 95 -21.02 -0.92 -16.25
C TRP A 95 -20.23 -0.05 -17.22
N VAL A 96 -20.71 0.15 -18.44
CA VAL A 96 -20.08 1.06 -19.41
C VAL A 96 -20.06 2.50 -18.89
N ILE A 97 -21.16 2.98 -18.30
CA ILE A 97 -21.22 4.31 -17.68
C ILE A 97 -20.24 4.39 -16.49
N PHE A 98 -20.18 3.34 -15.66
CA PHE A 98 -19.25 3.28 -14.53
C PHE A 98 -17.80 3.38 -15.00
N PHE A 99 -17.40 2.62 -16.02
CA PHE A 99 -16.06 2.71 -16.61
C PHE A 99 -15.75 4.10 -17.19
N LEU A 100 -16.72 4.73 -17.84
CA LEU A 100 -16.56 6.11 -18.34
C LEU A 100 -16.29 7.09 -17.20
N ILE A 101 -17.00 6.96 -16.07
CA ILE A 101 -16.78 7.82 -14.89
C ILE A 101 -15.36 7.63 -14.35
N LEU A 102 -14.87 6.38 -14.23
CA LEU A 102 -13.51 6.11 -13.77
C LEU A 102 -12.45 6.76 -14.67
N ILE A 103 -12.60 6.62 -16.00
CA ILE A 103 -11.66 7.21 -16.97
C ILE A 103 -11.69 8.73 -16.89
N LEU A 104 -12.88 9.33 -16.80
CA LEU A 104 -13.03 10.79 -16.68
C LEU A 104 -12.42 11.33 -15.38
N GLY A 105 -12.59 10.62 -14.25
CA GLY A 105 -11.98 10.95 -12.97
C GLY A 105 -10.45 10.93 -13.05
N LEU A 106 -9.88 9.89 -13.65
CA LEU A 106 -8.43 9.79 -13.85
C LEU A 106 -7.88 10.91 -14.77
N VAL A 107 -8.59 11.23 -15.86
CA VAL A 107 -8.20 12.33 -16.76
C VAL A 107 -8.27 13.67 -16.04
N HIS A 108 -9.27 13.88 -15.17
CA HIS A 108 -9.38 15.09 -14.37
C HIS A 108 -8.17 15.26 -13.44
N GLU A 109 -7.83 14.23 -12.66
CA GLU A 109 -6.67 14.23 -11.76
C GLU A 109 -5.34 14.45 -12.51
N TYR A 110 -5.20 13.84 -13.69
CA TYR A 110 -4.02 14.04 -14.53
C TYR A 110 -3.87 15.51 -14.97
N ARG A 111 -4.98 16.18 -15.33
CA ARG A 111 -4.95 17.59 -15.74
C ARG A 111 -4.66 18.55 -14.58
N GLU A 112 -5.02 18.19 -13.36
CA GLU A 112 -4.68 18.96 -12.15
C GLU A 112 -3.20 18.83 -11.75
N GLY A 113 -2.44 17.96 -12.42
CA GLY A 113 -1.01 17.80 -12.18
C GLY A 113 -0.68 17.15 -10.84
N THR A 114 -1.66 16.50 -10.19
CA THR A 114 -1.45 15.74 -8.93
C THR A 114 -0.51 14.55 -9.15
N LEU A 115 -0.47 14.02 -10.38
CA LEU A 115 0.40 12.93 -10.81
C LEU A 115 1.77 13.38 -11.30
N GLU A 116 1.98 14.69 -11.55
CA GLU A 116 3.27 15.19 -12.01
C GLU A 116 4.23 15.35 -10.83
N TRP A 117 5.41 14.76 -10.97
CA TRP A 117 6.47 14.96 -9.99
C TRP A 117 7.16 16.28 -10.30
N LYS A 118 6.98 17.28 -9.43
CA LYS A 118 7.85 18.46 -9.43
C LYS A 118 9.23 18.06 -8.92
N THR A 119 10.17 17.87 -9.83
CA THR A 119 11.61 17.87 -9.52
C THR A 119 12.05 19.20 -8.96
#